data_AF-A0AAN8V1B6-F1
#
_entry.id   AF-A0AAN8V1B6-F1
#
_cell.length_a   1.000
_cell.length_b   1.000
_cell.length_c   1.000
_cell.angle_alpha   90.00
_cell.angle_beta   90.00
_cell.angle_gamma   90.00
#
_symmetry.space_group_name_H-M   'P 1'
#
loop_
_entity.id
_entity.type
_entity.pdbx_description
1 polymer ?
#
loop_
_entity_poly.entity_id
_entity_poly.type
_entity_poly.pdbx_seq_one_letter_code
_entity_poly.pdbx_strand_id
1 'polypeptide(L)'
;MVVELNDALDENKDLKTLDVGLKLDSKGLGLFYAFFASFSMIPISEIGDETFMIVATMAIRHPKSIVLSGALSALIIMTVLSTALGRIVPNLISRKYTNNAATVLYAFFGLHLLYIAWRSSYSESSQKKEMEEVERNLRLDK
;
A
#
# COMPACT_ATOMS: atom_id res chain seq x y z
N MET A 1 37.55 17.55 15.34
CA MET A 1 37.96 17.95 13.98
C MET A 1 38.49 16.80 13.14
N VAL A 2 39.50 16.03 13.56
CA VAL A 2 39.92 14.81 12.81
C VAL A 2 38.98 13.61 13.07
N VAL A 3 38.25 13.60 14.19
CA VAL A 3 37.31 12.53 14.57
C VAL A 3 35.98 12.59 13.80
N GLU A 4 35.49 13.78 13.41
CA GLU A 4 34.26 13.90 12.58
C GLU A 4 34.49 13.54 11.10
N LEU A 5 35.74 13.52 10.62
CA LEU A 5 36.04 13.05 9.27
C LEU A 5 36.05 11.52 9.14
N ASN A 6 36.17 10.78 10.25
CA ASN A 6 36.23 9.31 10.23
C ASN A 6 34.83 8.68 10.23
N ASP A 7 33.85 9.28 10.91
CA ASP A 7 32.44 8.82 10.88
C ASP A 7 31.78 9.09 9.52
N ALA A 8 32.16 10.17 8.83
CA ALA A 8 31.64 10.49 7.49
C ALA A 8 32.14 9.54 6.37
N LEU A 9 33.13 8.68 6.65
CA LEU A 9 33.66 7.71 5.69
C LEU A 9 32.98 6.33 5.79
N ASP A 10 32.20 6.08 6.84
CA ASP A 10 31.44 4.83 7.00
C ASP A 10 30.07 4.92 6.30
N GLU A 11 29.44 6.11 6.30
CA GLU A 11 28.17 6.39 5.60
C GLU A 11 28.30 6.33 4.05
N ASN A 12 29.52 6.46 3.51
CA ASN A 12 29.77 6.39 2.07
C ASN A 12 29.84 4.96 1.51
N LYS A 13 29.98 3.94 2.37
CA LYS A 13 30.02 2.53 1.94
C LYS A 13 28.64 1.96 1.66
N ASP A 14 27.62 2.37 2.42
CA ASP A 14 26.23 1.98 2.16
C ASP A 14 25.60 2.74 0.98
N LEU A 15 26.12 3.93 0.64
CA LEU A 15 25.74 4.67 -0.57
C LEU A 15 26.21 4.01 -1.88
N LYS A 16 27.16 3.06 -1.82
CA LYS A 16 27.70 2.34 -2.99
C LYS A 16 27.05 0.98 -3.24
N THR A 17 26.33 0.43 -2.26
CA THR A 17 25.62 -0.85 -2.39
C THR A 17 24.14 -0.66 -2.71
N LEU A 18 23.60 0.54 -2.47
CA LEU A 18 22.28 1.00 -2.94
C LEU A 18 22.35 1.64 -4.36
N ASP A 19 23.53 1.68 -4.95
CA ASP A 19 23.77 1.80 -6.40
C ASP A 19 23.51 0.44 -7.08
N VAL A 20 22.36 -0.19 -6.81
CA VAL A 20 21.80 -1.17 -7.75
C VAL A 20 21.16 -0.38 -8.89
N GLY A 21 22.07 0.18 -9.70
CA GLY A 21 21.99 0.20 -11.15
C GLY A 21 20.89 1.03 -11.79
N LEU A 22 21.07 2.36 -11.86
CA LEU A 22 21.07 3.07 -13.16
C LEU A 22 21.34 4.56 -13.03
N LYS A 23 22.61 4.89 -12.78
CA LYS A 23 23.23 6.06 -13.41
C LYS A 23 23.61 5.70 -14.85
N LEU A 24 22.65 5.72 -15.76
CA LEU A 24 22.94 6.06 -17.17
C LEU A 24 22.06 7.24 -17.55
N ASP A 25 22.63 8.42 -17.29
CA ASP A 25 22.25 9.67 -17.93
C ASP A 25 22.50 9.56 -19.44
N SER A 26 21.53 9.00 -20.15
CA SER A 26 20.96 9.72 -21.27
C SER A 26 19.63 10.23 -20.78
N LYS A 27 19.31 11.51 -20.96
CA LYS A 27 18.07 12.13 -20.47
C LYS A 27 16.77 11.35 -20.78
N GLY A 28 16.80 10.44 -21.76
CA GLY A 28 15.74 9.44 -21.98
C GLY A 28 15.83 8.18 -21.10
N LEU A 29 17.01 7.57 -20.96
CA LEU A 29 17.23 6.32 -20.23
C LEU A 29 16.89 6.43 -18.73
N GLY A 30 17.17 7.57 -18.10
CA GLY A 30 16.85 7.78 -16.68
C GLY A 30 15.35 7.87 -16.40
N LEU A 31 14.57 8.48 -17.29
CA LEU A 31 13.11 8.53 -17.17
C LEU A 31 12.48 7.17 -17.41
N PHE A 32 12.94 6.43 -18.43
CA PHE A 32 12.47 5.06 -18.66
C PHE A 32 12.86 4.13 -17.51
N TYR A 33 14.06 4.30 -16.94
CA TYR A 33 14.47 3.55 -15.77
C TYR A 33 13.61 3.90 -14.55
N ALA A 34 13.43 5.18 -14.23
CA ALA A 34 12.59 5.61 -13.12
C ALA A 34 11.14 5.15 -13.30
N PHE A 35 10.59 5.24 -14.52
CA PHE A 35 9.27 4.75 -14.86
C PHE A 35 9.16 3.24 -14.64
N PHE A 36 10.10 2.45 -15.15
CA PHE A 36 10.07 1.00 -15.00
C PHE A 36 10.32 0.56 -13.55
N ALA A 37 11.23 1.24 -12.85
CA ALA A 37 11.52 1.02 -11.44
C ALA A 37 10.29 1.32 -10.58
N SER A 38 9.64 2.48 -10.76
CA SER A 38 8.40 2.80 -10.04
C SER A 38 7.24 1.88 -10.44
N PHE A 39 7.10 1.55 -11.72
CA PHE A 39 6.07 0.62 -12.21
C PHE A 39 6.24 -0.79 -11.63
N SER A 40 7.47 -1.27 -11.46
CA SER A 40 7.77 -2.56 -10.85
C SER A 40 7.62 -2.53 -9.32
N MET A 41 7.96 -1.41 -8.67
CA MET A 41 7.83 -1.25 -7.22
C MET A 41 6.38 -1.35 -6.74
N ILE A 42 5.40 -0.86 -7.52
CA ILE A 42 3.97 -0.88 -7.16
C ILE A 42 3.46 -2.31 -6.90
N PRO A 43 3.50 -3.26 -7.86
CA PRO A 43 3.06 -4.62 -7.61
C PRO A 43 3.95 -5.35 -6.60
N ILE A 44 5.24 -5.06 -6.51
CA ILE A 44 6.13 -5.67 -5.50
C ILE A 44 5.74 -5.23 -4.09
N SER A 45 5.39 -3.96 -3.90
CA SER A 45 4.97 -3.40 -2.61
C SER A 45 3.53 -3.76 -2.24
N GLU A 46 2.72 -4.17 -3.21
CA GLU A 46 1.31 -4.57 -3.02
C GLU A 46 1.09 -6.09 -3.12
N ILE A 47 2.14 -6.92 -3.16
CA ILE A 47 1.99 -8.38 -3.07
C ILE A 47 1.31 -8.73 -1.75
N GLY A 48 0.07 -9.21 -1.83
CA GLY A 48 -0.75 -9.55 -0.68
C GLY A 48 -1.60 -8.41 -0.12
N ASP A 49 -1.69 -7.27 -0.82
CA ASP A 49 -2.70 -6.26 -0.52
C ASP A 49 -4.11 -6.71 -0.95
N GLU A 50 -5.14 -6.18 -0.29
CA GLU A 50 -6.54 -6.48 -0.59
C GLU A 50 -6.87 -6.19 -2.06
N THR A 51 -6.26 -5.17 -2.63
CA THR A 51 -6.46 -4.75 -4.02
C THR A 51 -5.87 -5.75 -5.04
N PHE A 52 -4.70 -6.33 -4.75
CA PHE A 52 -4.08 -7.35 -5.61
C PHE A 52 -4.90 -8.64 -5.64
N MET A 53 -5.45 -9.04 -4.49
CA MET A 53 -6.34 -10.20 -4.39
C MET A 53 -7.62 -10.04 -5.23
N ILE A 54 -8.25 -8.86 -5.20
CA ILE A 54 -9.47 -8.57 -5.99
C ILE A 54 -9.19 -8.67 -7.49
N VAL A 55 -8.09 -8.08 -7.96
CA VAL A 55 -7.70 -8.12 -9.38
C VAL A 55 -7.35 -9.54 -9.82
N ALA A 56 -6.65 -10.31 -8.98
CA ALA A 56 -6.32 -11.71 -9.24
C ALA A 56 -7.59 -12.58 -9.37
N THR A 57 -8.57 -12.41 -8.47
CA THR A 57 -9.86 -13.12 -8.56
C THR A 57 -10.63 -12.74 -9.83
N MET A 58 -10.61 -11.46 -10.22
CA MET A 58 -11.25 -11.00 -11.45
C MET A 58 -10.55 -11.54 -12.72
N ALA A 59 -9.23 -11.76 -12.67
CA ALA A 59 -8.43 -12.34 -13.76
C ALA A 59 -8.74 -13.81 -14.05
N ILE A 60 -9.31 -14.56 -13.11
CA ILE A 60 -9.71 -15.96 -13.31
C ILE A 60 -10.96 -16.06 -14.20
N ARG A 61 -11.82 -15.03 -14.19
CA ARG A 61 -13.13 -15.06 -14.87
C ARG A 61 -13.18 -14.29 -16.18
N HIS A 62 -12.19 -13.42 -16.45
CA HIS A 62 -12.18 -12.51 -17.60
C HIS A 62 -10.86 -12.55 -18.39
N PRO A 63 -10.88 -12.25 -19.70
CA PRO A 63 -9.67 -12.17 -20.51
C PRO A 63 -8.69 -11.11 -19.98
N LYS A 64 -7.40 -11.50 -19.93
CA LYS A 64 -6.28 -10.80 -19.28
C LYS A 64 -6.18 -9.30 -19.64
N SER A 65 -6.51 -8.93 -20.87
CA SER A 65 -6.41 -7.55 -21.37
C SER A 65 -7.45 -6.61 -20.76
N ILE A 66 -8.66 -7.10 -20.48
CA ILE A 66 -9.74 -6.27 -19.91
C ILE A 66 -9.48 -5.99 -18.43
N VAL A 67 -9.03 -7.02 -17.68
CA VAL A 67 -8.71 -6.89 -16.26
C VAL A 67 -7.53 -5.94 -16.04
N LEU A 68 -6.52 -5.99 -16.90
CA LEU A 68 -5.38 -5.07 -16.83
C LEU A 68 -5.81 -3.62 -17.02
N SER A 69 -6.66 -3.34 -18.02
CA SER A 69 -7.16 -1.97 -18.25
C SER A 69 -8.06 -1.47 -17.12
N GLY A 70 -8.90 -2.34 -16.56
CA GLY A 70 -9.75 -2.03 -15.41
C GLY A 70 -8.94 -1.73 -14.16
N ALA A 71 -8.01 -2.60 -13.80
CA ALA A 71 -7.12 -2.41 -12.64
C ALA A 71 -6.27 -1.13 -12.79
N LEU A 72 -5.69 -0.89 -13.97
CA LEU A 72 -4.89 0.32 -14.22
C LEU A 72 -5.75 1.59 -14.12
N SER A 73 -6.98 1.57 -14.65
CA SER A 73 -7.89 2.72 -14.53
C SER A 73 -8.30 3.00 -13.08
N ALA A 74 -8.59 1.95 -12.31
CA ALA A 74 -8.92 2.05 -10.89
C ALA A 74 -7.74 2.61 -10.08
N LEU A 75 -6.51 2.12 -10.35
CA LEU A 75 -5.26 2.59 -9.75
C LEU A 75 -5.04 4.09 -9.99
N ILE A 76 -5.25 4.55 -11.22
CA ILE A 76 -5.10 5.97 -11.57
C ILE A 76 -6.15 6.82 -10.84
N ILE A 77 -7.41 6.40 -10.86
CA ILE A 77 -8.51 7.11 -10.18
C ILE A 77 -8.20 7.25 -8.69
N MET A 78 -7.86 6.16 -8.01
CA MET A 78 -7.50 6.16 -6.60
C MET A 78 -6.32 7.09 -6.29
N THR A 79 -5.26 7.04 -7.11
CA THR A 79 -4.06 7.86 -6.93
C THR A 79 -4.36 9.36 -7.08
N VAL A 80 -5.17 9.73 -8.08
CA VAL A 80 -5.58 11.12 -8.34
C VAL A 80 -6.46 11.64 -7.19
N LEU A 81 -7.46 10.87 -6.77
CA LEU A 81 -8.30 11.22 -5.62
C LEU A 81 -7.47 11.41 -4.34
N SER A 82 -6.56 10.47 -4.05
CA SER A 82 -5.67 10.54 -2.88
C SER A 82 -4.77 11.77 -2.90
N THR A 83 -4.11 12.05 -4.03
CA THR A 83 -3.20 13.20 -4.16
C THR A 83 -3.95 14.53 -4.16
N ALA A 84 -5.15 14.58 -4.77
CA ALA A 84 -5.99 15.78 -4.75
C ALA A 84 -6.43 16.11 -3.32
N LEU A 85 -6.94 15.13 -2.58
CA LEU A 85 -7.30 15.31 -1.18
C LEU A 85 -6.07 15.68 -0.33
N GLY A 86 -4.94 14.99 -0.52
CA GLY A 86 -3.68 15.28 0.16
C GLY A 86 -3.14 16.69 -0.07
N ARG A 87 -3.46 17.32 -1.21
CA ARG A 87 -3.11 18.72 -1.51
C ARG A 87 -4.12 19.72 -0.96
N ILE A 88 -5.41 19.37 -0.99
CA ILE A 88 -6.52 20.27 -0.60
C ILE A 88 -6.63 20.36 0.92
N VAL A 89 -6.51 19.25 1.63
CA VAL A 89 -6.65 19.15 3.10
C VAL A 89 -5.68 20.07 3.87
N PRO A 90 -4.36 20.09 3.58
CA PRO A 90 -3.43 20.99 4.28
C PRO A 90 -3.52 22.45 3.84
N ASN A 91 -4.13 22.74 2.69
CA ASN A 91 -4.29 24.12 2.19
C ASN A 91 -5.54 24.81 2.78
N LEU A 92 -6.53 24.04 3.23
CA LEU A 92 -7.73 24.54 3.92
C LEU A 92 -7.54 24.74 5.43
N ILE A 93 -6.53 24.10 6.05
CA ILE A 93 -6.35 24.08 7.50
C ILE A 93 -5.00 24.71 7.86
N SER A 94 -5.04 25.83 8.59
CA SER A 94 -3.86 26.54 9.08
C SER A 94 -2.88 25.59 9.78
N ARG A 95 -1.58 25.73 9.45
CA ARG A 95 -0.46 24.82 9.76
C ARG A 95 -0.35 24.32 11.21
N LYS A 96 -0.94 25.04 12.17
CA LYS A 96 -1.00 24.65 13.60
C LYS A 96 -2.09 23.60 13.89
N TYR A 97 -3.23 23.68 13.21
CA TYR A 97 -4.34 22.74 13.39
C TYR A 97 -4.10 21.42 12.66
N THR A 98 -3.44 21.45 11.49
CA THR A 98 -3.11 20.24 10.72
C THR A 98 -2.24 19.28 11.50
N ASN A 99 -1.26 19.78 12.27
CA ASN A 99 -0.37 18.92 13.05
C ASN A 99 -1.13 18.20 14.18
N ASN A 100 -1.92 18.94 14.97
CA ASN A 100 -2.74 18.33 16.02
C ASN A 100 -3.81 17.40 15.43
N ALA A 101 -4.46 17.79 14.33
CA ALA A 101 -5.45 16.95 13.66
C ALA A 101 -4.83 15.65 13.15
N ALA A 102 -3.66 15.70 12.53
CA ALA A 102 -2.94 14.51 12.08
C ALA A 102 -2.56 13.60 13.26
N THR A 103 -2.03 14.15 14.36
CA THR A 103 -1.71 13.36 15.56
C THR A 103 -2.94 12.66 16.13
N VAL A 104 -4.08 13.35 16.24
CA VAL A 104 -5.33 12.76 16.72
C VAL A 104 -5.86 11.70 15.75
N LEU A 105 -5.81 11.97 14.44
CA LEU A 105 -6.28 11.03 13.41
C LEU A 105 -5.44 9.75 13.42
N TYR A 106 -4.12 9.87 13.44
CA TYR A 106 -3.19 8.74 13.49
C TYR A 106 -3.33 7.95 14.79
N ALA A 107 -3.49 8.62 15.94
CA ALA A 107 -3.74 7.93 17.20
C ALA A 107 -5.07 7.15 17.17
N PHE A 108 -6.13 7.76 16.63
CA PHE A 108 -7.44 7.11 16.49
C PHE A 108 -7.39 5.90 15.55
N PHE A 109 -6.83 6.06 14.35
CA PHE A 109 -6.69 4.94 13.40
C PHE A 109 -5.77 3.85 13.95
N GLY A 110 -4.67 4.21 14.60
CA GLY A 110 -3.78 3.25 15.26
C GLY A 110 -4.49 2.44 16.35
N LEU A 111 -5.27 3.11 17.21
CA LEU A 111 -6.07 2.41 18.24
C LEU A 111 -7.18 1.56 17.61
N HIS A 112 -7.83 2.04 16.55
CA HIS A 112 -8.88 1.32 15.85
C HIS A 112 -8.35 0.04 15.20
N LEU A 113 -7.19 0.11 14.54
CA LEU A 113 -6.49 -1.03 13.97
C LEU A 113 -6.06 -2.03 15.07
N LEU A 114 -5.55 -1.53 16.20
CA LEU A 114 -5.19 -2.38 17.34
C LEU A 114 -6.41 -3.03 18.01
N TYR A 115 -7.52 -2.30 18.12
CA TYR A 115 -8.78 -2.83 18.63
C TYR A 115 -9.34 -3.91 17.70
N ILE A 116 -9.34 -3.67 16.39
CA ILE A 116 -9.69 -4.70 15.40
C ILE A 116 -8.76 -5.88 15.53
N ALA A 117 -7.44 -5.70 15.56
CA ALA A 117 -6.50 -6.82 15.68
C ALA A 117 -6.72 -7.64 16.96
N TRP A 118 -6.91 -6.98 18.10
CA TRP A 118 -7.18 -7.66 19.38
C TRP A 118 -8.56 -8.33 19.39
N ARG A 119 -9.55 -7.71 18.75
CA ARG A 119 -10.90 -8.26 18.59
C ARG A 119 -11.01 -9.21 17.40
N SER A 120 -10.04 -9.33 16.50
CA SER A 120 -10.10 -10.23 15.34
C SER A 120 -9.88 -11.70 15.71
N SER A 121 -9.47 -11.99 16.95
CA SER A 121 -9.75 -13.30 17.58
C SER A 121 -11.27 -13.56 17.81
N TYR A 122 -12.15 -12.60 17.55
CA TYR A 122 -13.61 -12.70 17.68
C TYR A 122 -14.33 -12.83 16.32
N SER A 123 -13.75 -12.46 15.17
CA SER A 123 -14.45 -12.55 13.87
C SER A 123 -14.43 -13.98 13.27
N GLU A 124 -13.44 -14.80 13.63
CA GLU A 124 -13.52 -16.26 13.39
C GLU A 124 -14.77 -16.87 14.06
N SER A 125 -15.21 -16.32 15.19
CA SER A 125 -16.36 -16.85 15.94
C SER A 125 -17.72 -16.53 15.31
N SER A 126 -17.81 -15.49 14.46
CA SER A 126 -19.05 -15.15 13.74
C SER A 126 -19.12 -15.85 12.38
N GLN A 127 -18.01 -15.91 11.62
CA GLN A 127 -17.97 -16.70 10.37
C GLN A 127 -18.08 -18.22 10.61
N LYS A 128 -17.48 -18.77 11.68
CA LYS A 128 -17.69 -20.19 12.02
C LYS A 128 -19.14 -20.51 12.36
N LYS A 129 -19.86 -19.59 13.02
CA LYS A 129 -21.26 -19.80 13.38
C LYS A 129 -22.18 -19.83 12.16
N GLU A 130 -21.94 -18.97 11.16
CA GLU A 130 -22.71 -19.00 9.92
C GLU A 130 -22.39 -20.25 9.08
N MET A 131 -21.12 -20.65 9.00
CA MET A 131 -20.73 -21.88 8.28
C MET A 131 -21.31 -23.15 8.94
N GLU A 132 -21.35 -23.19 10.28
CA GLU A 132 -21.88 -24.31 11.07
C GLU A 132 -23.43 -24.35 11.07
N GLU A 133 -24.10 -23.22 10.85
CA GLU A 133 -25.55 -23.17 10.61
C GLU A 133 -25.90 -23.68 9.20
N VAL A 134 -25.14 -23.27 8.18
CA VAL A 134 -25.32 -23.75 6.80
C VAL A 134 -25.08 -25.27 6.70
N GLU A 135 -24.05 -25.81 7.37
CA GLU A 135 -23.84 -27.27 7.43
C GLU A 135 -24.96 -28.01 8.15
N ARG A 136 -25.52 -27.44 9.23
CA ARG A 136 -26.67 -28.06 9.93
C ARG A 136 -27.91 -28.09 9.06
N ASN A 137 -28.22 -27.01 8.34
CA ASN A 137 -29.37 -26.97 7.43
C ASN A 137 -29.21 -27.97 6.27
N LEU A 138 -28.00 -28.10 5.70
CA LEU A 138 -27.72 -29.09 4.64
C LEU A 138 -27.73 -30.55 5.12
N ARG A 139 -27.47 -30.81 6.40
CA ARG A 139 -27.56 -32.16 7.00
C ARG A 139 -28.97 -32.55 7.41
N LEU A 140 -29.86 -31.59 7.64
CA LEU A 140 -31.27 -31.83 8.01
C LEU A 140 -32.18 -32.00 6.79
N ASP A 141 -31.73 -31.60 5.61
CA ASP A 141 -32.45 -31.73 4.32
C ASP A 141 -32.12 -33.05 3.58
N LYS A 142 -31.61 -34.06 4.30
CA LYS A 142 -31.31 -35.41 3.81
C LYS A 142 -32.01 -36.45 4.67
#